data_AF-A0A2S9GPT4-F1
#
_entry.id   AF-A0A2S9GPT4-F1
#
_cell.length_a   1.000
_cell.length_b   1.000
_cell.length_c   1.000
_cell.angle_alpha   90.00
_cell.angle_beta   90.00
_cell.angle_gamma   90.00
#
_symmetry.space_group_name_H-M   'P 1'
#
loop_
_entity.id
_entity.type
_entity.pdbx_description
1 polymer ?
#
loop_
_entity_poly.entity_id
_entity_poly.type
_entity_poly.pdbx_seq_one_letter_code
_entity_poly.pdbx_strand_id
1 'polypeptide(L)' 'TATPLHVVTIEVPGQNRLATLHLALSDAGGDSAIVEYIDGRQVIHHGREYQVMTNSPIFDKQLAITEYWNQIGG' A
#
# COMPACT_ATOMS: atom_id res chain seq x y z
N THR A 1 14.96 -5.52 -21.05
CA THR A 1 13.52 -5.88 -21.14
C THR A 1 13.01 -6.05 -19.73
N ALA A 2 11.92 -5.38 -19.35
CA ALA A 2 11.33 -5.58 -18.02
C ALA A 2 10.60 -6.94 -17.99
N THR A 3 10.81 -7.72 -16.93
CA THR A 3 10.04 -8.93 -16.67
C THR A 3 8.77 -8.53 -15.93
N PRO A 4 7.56 -8.80 -16.46
CA PRO A 4 6.33 -8.49 -15.75
C PRO A 4 6.29 -9.26 -14.42
N LEU A 5 6.13 -8.54 -13.31
CA LEU A 5 5.90 -9.14 -12.00
C LEU A 5 4.40 -9.40 -11.84
N HIS A 6 4.02 -10.67 -11.67
CA HIS A 6 2.65 -11.05 -11.29
C HIS A 6 2.60 -11.36 -9.80
N VAL A 7 1.77 -10.63 -9.07
CA VAL A 7 1.46 -10.94 -7.67
C VAL A 7 0.31 -11.93 -7.64
N VAL A 8 0.52 -13.05 -6.94
CA VAL A 8 -0.48 -14.10 -6.73
C VAL A 8 -0.68 -14.26 -5.24
N THR A 9 -1.94 -14.30 -4.80
CA THR A 9 -2.28 -14.54 -3.39
C THR A 9 -2.41 -16.03 -3.12
N ILE A 10 -2.15 -16.42 -1.87
CA ILE A 10 -2.34 -17.78 -1.35
C ILE A 10 -3.26 -17.75 -0.13
N GLU A 11 -3.77 -18.91 0.26
CA GLU A 11 -4.50 -19.08 1.51
C GLU A 11 -3.62 -18.74 2.71
N VAL A 12 -4.22 -18.07 3.70
CA VAL A 12 -3.53 -17.79 4.97
C VAL A 12 -3.47 -19.10 5.77
N PRO A 13 -2.28 -19.53 6.25
CA PRO A 13 -2.16 -20.76 7.02
C PRO A 13 -3.16 -20.82 8.19
N GLY A 14 -3.97 -21.88 8.24
CA GLY A 14 -4.98 -22.06 9.28
C GLY A 14 -6.27 -21.25 9.10
N GLN A 15 -6.50 -20.59 7.96
CA GLN A 15 -7.72 -19.85 7.67
C GLN A 15 -8.25 -20.18 6.27
N ASN A 16 -9.58 -20.30 6.15
CA ASN A 16 -10.24 -20.49 4.85
C ASN A 16 -10.46 -19.13 4.14
N ARG A 17 -9.38 -18.38 3.90
CA ARG A 17 -9.41 -17.13 3.13
C ARG A 17 -8.07 -16.87 2.45
N LEU A 18 -8.12 -16.16 1.33
CA LEU A 18 -6.93 -15.65 0.64
C LEU A 18 -6.32 -14.47 1.40
N ALA A 19 -5.00 -14.30 1.27
CA ALA A 19 -4.30 -13.14 1.80
C ALA A 19 -4.57 -11.89 0.95
N THR A 20 -5.08 -10.83 1.58
CA THR A 20 -5.14 -9.49 0.96
C THR A 20 -3.96 -8.69 1.46
N LEU A 21 -3.11 -8.24 0.55
CA LEU A 21 -1.83 -7.61 0.87
C LEU A 21 -1.62 -6.37 0.00
N HIS A 22 -0.90 -5.41 0.54
CA HIS A 22 -0.19 -4.37 -0.19
C HIS A 22 1.31 -4.49 0.07
N LEU A 23 2.13 -3.91 -0.80
CA LEU A 23 3.58 -3.90 -0.67
C LEU A 23 4.07 -2.48 -0.47
N ALA A 24 4.75 -2.21 0.65
CA ALA A 24 5.51 -0.99 0.87
C ALA A 24 7.00 -1.25 0.64
N LEU A 25 7.65 -0.34 -0.08
CA LEU A 25 9.06 -0.35 -0.44
C LEU A 25 9.67 1.00 -0.10
N SER A 26 10.92 1.00 0.32
CA SER A 26 11.72 2.22 0.47
C SER A 26 13.17 1.97 0.07
N ASP A 27 13.87 3.00 -0.38
CA ASP A 27 15.29 2.91 -0.74
C ASP A 27 16.21 3.76 0.14
N ALA A 28 17.52 3.65 -0.07
CA ALA A 28 18.53 4.37 0.70
C ALA A 28 18.53 5.90 0.44
N GLY A 29 17.92 6.37 -0.64
CA GLY A 29 17.70 7.79 -0.93
C GLY A 29 16.52 8.39 -0.16
N GLY A 30 15.74 7.54 0.51
CA GLY A 30 14.53 7.91 1.23
C GLY A 30 13.29 7.98 0.34
N ASP A 31 13.36 7.43 -0.87
CA ASP A 31 12.18 7.28 -1.73
C ASP A 31 11.30 6.13 -1.23
N SER A 32 9.98 6.21 -1.46
CA SER A 32 8.99 5.23 -0.99
C SER A 32 7.98 4.91 -2.08
N ALA A 33 7.57 3.64 -2.17
CA ALA A 33 6.47 3.20 -3.02
C ALA A 33 5.53 2.26 -2.26
N ILE A 34 4.22 2.48 -2.40
CA ILE A 34 3.15 1.60 -1.91
C ILE A 34 2.40 1.07 -3.12
N VAL A 35 2.35 -0.26 -3.23
CA VAL A 35 1.69 -0.99 -4.32
C VAL A 35 0.47 -1.72 -3.76
N GLU A 36 -0.71 -1.34 -4.24
CA GLU A 36 -1.99 -1.95 -3.91
C GLU A 36 -2.61 -2.62 -5.13
N TYR A 37 -3.42 -3.66 -4.90
CA TYR A 37 -4.24 -4.28 -5.94
C TYR A 37 -5.73 -4.09 -5.61
N ILE A 38 -6.33 -3.08 -6.23
CA ILE A 38 -7.71 -2.64 -5.96
C ILE A 38 -8.58 -3.06 -7.15
N ASP A 39 -9.62 -3.86 -6.90
CA ASP A 39 -10.51 -4.39 -7.95
C ASP A 39 -9.76 -5.06 -9.11
N GLY A 40 -8.68 -5.78 -8.78
CA GLY A 40 -7.83 -6.47 -9.77
C GLY A 40 -6.87 -5.57 -10.54
N ARG A 41 -6.79 -4.26 -10.22
CA ARG A 41 -5.88 -3.31 -10.86
C ARG A 41 -4.75 -2.92 -9.91
N GLN A 42 -3.55 -2.84 -10.46
CA GLN A 42 -2.40 -2.33 -9.72
C GLN A 42 -2.51 -0.80 -9.59
N VAL A 43 -2.41 -0.30 -8.36
CA VAL A 43 -2.34 1.13 -8.01
C VAL A 43 -1.02 1.35 -7.27
N ILE A 44 -0.25 2.37 -7.69
CA ILE A 44 1.05 2.68 -7.13
C ILE A 44 1.04 4.12 -6.62
N HIS A 45 1.33 4.30 -5.35
CA HIS A 45 1.65 5.59 -4.74
C HIS A 45 3.17 5.65 -4.59
N HIS A 46 3.81 6.62 -5.24
CA HIS A 46 5.26 6.73 -5.29
C HIS A 46 5.68 8.16 -4.94
N GLY A 47 6.53 8.30 -3.94
CA GLY A 47 6.96 9.58 -3.43
C GLY A 47 7.61 9.47 -2.05
N ARG A 48 8.59 10.32 -1.81
CA ARG A 48 9.34 10.40 -0.54
C ARG A 48 8.45 10.77 0.66
N GLU A 49 7.32 11.41 0.42
CA GLU A 49 6.31 11.77 1.42
C GLU A 49 5.55 10.57 2.00
N TYR A 50 5.55 9.42 1.32
CA TYR A 50 4.79 8.23 1.73
C TYR A 50 5.58 7.36 2.70
N GLN A 51 5.83 7.90 3.89
CA GLN A 51 6.68 7.27 4.91
C GLN A 51 5.92 6.37 5.89
N VAL A 52 4.59 6.48 5.94
CA VAL A 52 3.73 5.74 6.85
C VAL A 52 2.65 5.03 6.03
N MET A 53 2.44 3.76 6.31
CA MET A 53 1.36 2.95 5.74
C MET A 53 0.77 2.08 6.85
N THR A 54 -0.55 1.89 6.82
CA THR A 54 -1.28 0.95 7.68
C THR A 54 -2.03 -0.09 6.84
N ASN A 55 -2.71 -1.03 7.49
CA ASN A 55 -3.38 -2.13 6.80
C ASN A 55 -4.65 -1.73 6.02
N SER A 56 -5.41 -0.75 6.50
CA SER A 56 -6.71 -0.39 5.92
C SER A 56 -7.14 1.01 6.37
N PRO A 57 -7.90 1.77 5.57
CA PRO A 57 -8.43 1.47 4.22
C PRO A 57 -7.34 1.54 3.12
N ILE A 58 -7.72 1.57 1.84
CA ILE A 58 -6.78 1.87 0.73
C ILE A 58 -6.01 3.17 1.00
N PHE A 59 -4.79 3.28 0.48
CA PHE A 59 -3.85 4.32 0.89
C PHE A 59 -4.38 5.74 0.66
N ASP A 60 -5.08 6.00 -0.46
CA ASP A 60 -5.72 7.30 -0.71
C ASP A 60 -6.68 7.74 0.40
N LYS A 61 -7.42 6.78 0.99
CA LYS A 61 -8.31 7.08 2.12
C LYS A 61 -7.52 7.27 3.41
N GLN A 62 -6.40 6.59 3.59
CA GLN A 62 -5.50 6.84 4.71
C GLN A 62 -4.98 8.29 4.63
N LEU A 63 -4.52 8.74 3.46
CA LEU A 63 -4.08 10.12 3.24
C LEU A 63 -5.18 11.15 3.57
N ALA A 64 -6.41 10.90 3.14
CA ALA A 64 -7.55 11.78 3.46
C ALA A 64 -7.85 11.84 4.98
N ILE A 65 -7.73 10.71 5.68
CA ILE A 65 -7.87 10.68 7.15
C ILE A 65 -6.74 11.46 7.82
N THR A 66 -5.49 11.26 7.37
CA THR A 66 -4.34 12.02 7.88
C THR A 66 -4.50 13.51 7.66
N GLU A 67 -4.96 13.93 6.49
CA GLU A 67 -5.24 15.34 6.17
C GLU A 67 -6.27 15.95 7.13
N TYR A 68 -7.35 15.21 7.43
CA TYR A 68 -8.35 15.65 8.41
C TYR A 68 -7.72 15.89 9.80
N TRP A 69 -6.95 14.94 10.32
CA TRP A 69 -6.33 15.07 11.65
C TRP A 69 -5.29 16.22 11.70
N ASN A 70 -4.53 16.40 10.62
CA ASN A 70 -3.59 17.51 10.50
C ASN A 70 -4.28 18.87 10.62
N GLN A 71 -5.49 19.02 10.07
CA GLN A 71 -6.25 20.27 10.15
C GLN A 71 -6.71 20.62 11.58
N ILE A 72 -6.83 19.63 12.47
CA ILE A 72 -7.28 19.83 13.85
C ILE A 72 -6.16 19.70 14.89
N GLY A 73 -4.90 19.56 14.44
CA GLY A 73 -3.72 19.57 15.31
C GLY A 73 -3.22 18.19 15.75
N GLY A 74 -3.71 17.11 15.14
CA GLY A 74 -3.34 15.73 15.47
C GLY A 74 -4.32 15.04 16.40
#